data_AF-A0A538TSK6-F1
#
_entry.id   AF-A0A538TSK6-F1
#
_cell.length_a   1.000
_cell.length_b   1.000
_cell.length_c   1.000
_cell.angle_alpha   90.00
_cell.angle_beta   90.00
_cell.angle_gamma   90.00
#
_symmetry.space_group_name_H-M   'P 1'
#
loop_
_entity.id
_entity.type
_entity.pdbx_description
1 polymer ?
#
loop_
_entity_poly.entity_id
_entity_poly.type
_entity_poly.pdbx_seq_one_letter_code
_entity_poly.pdbx_strand_id
1 'polypeptide(L)'
;MPRKPRRPDPPAGSDPARDGGRSPEDERLLERLAEFAVSRRMTVPAILFLESVKPLSFLGSQALYFFEPMVRALFTVPEYERFAALMERRENIEVLLVKIEDRDEKARQAERERKAEERAARDQARKGKDSP
;
A
#
# COMPACT_ATOMS: atom_id res chain seq x y z
N MET A 1 -43.85 -30.38 -1.03
CA MET A 1 -43.29 -29.22 -0.31
C MET A 1 -42.52 -28.35 -1.30
N PRO A 2 -42.78 -27.03 -1.40
CA PRO A 2 -42.05 -26.17 -2.31
C PRO A 2 -40.61 -25.97 -1.80
N ARG A 3 -39.61 -26.22 -2.65
CA ARG A 3 -38.21 -25.90 -2.34
C ARG A 3 -38.06 -24.39 -2.31
N LYS A 4 -37.60 -23.84 -1.18
CA LYS A 4 -37.27 -22.42 -1.02
C LYS A 4 -36.28 -22.00 -2.12
N PRO A 5 -36.45 -20.84 -2.77
CA PRO A 5 -35.49 -20.39 -3.78
C PRO A 5 -34.11 -20.23 -3.14
N ARG A 6 -33.08 -20.76 -3.82
CA ARG A 6 -31.68 -20.61 -3.42
C ARG A 6 -31.35 -19.12 -3.49
N ARG A 7 -30.92 -18.52 -2.39
CA ARG A 7 -30.42 -17.13 -2.41
C ARG A 7 -29.22 -17.09 -3.37
N PRO A 8 -29.10 -16.06 -4.22
CA PRO A 8 -27.94 -15.90 -5.08
C PRO A 8 -26.68 -15.80 -4.21
N ASP A 9 -25.61 -16.47 -4.64
CA ASP A 9 -24.33 -16.36 -3.97
C ASP A 9 -23.87 -14.89 -4.00
N PRO A 10 -23.36 -14.35 -2.89
CA PRO A 10 -22.87 -12.98 -2.85
C PRO A 10 -21.72 -12.80 -3.87
N PRO A 11 -21.57 -11.62 -4.48
CA PRO A 11 -20.51 -11.37 -5.45
C PRO A 11 -19.15 -11.69 -4.82
N ALA A 12 -18.31 -12.40 -5.57
CA ALA A 12 -16.95 -12.73 -5.17
C ALA A 12 -16.17 -11.42 -4.91
N GLY A 13 -16.06 -11.03 -3.64
CA GLY A 13 -15.50 -9.75 -3.22
C GLY A 13 -16.09 -9.15 -1.94
N SER A 14 -17.15 -9.74 -1.37
CA SER A 14 -17.74 -9.27 -0.11
C SER A 14 -17.77 -10.37 0.95
N ASP A 15 -16.63 -11.02 1.19
CA ASP A 15 -16.48 -11.90 2.35
C ASP A 15 -15.86 -11.10 3.50
N PRO A 16 -16.66 -10.54 4.43
CA PRO A 16 -16.17 -9.67 5.49
C PRO A 16 -15.15 -10.37 6.42
N ALA A 17 -15.10 -11.71 6.38
CA ALA A 17 -14.12 -12.50 7.12
C ALA A 17 -12.70 -12.45 6.51
N ARG A 18 -12.57 -12.22 5.20
CA ARG A 18 -11.26 -12.09 4.53
C ARG A 18 -10.66 -10.69 4.67
N ASP A 19 -11.50 -9.68 4.81
CA ASP A 19 -11.10 -8.27 4.85
C ASP A 19 -10.70 -7.82 6.26
N GLY A 20 -10.78 -8.72 7.24
CA GLY A 20 -10.56 -8.40 8.64
C GLY A 20 -11.50 -7.31 9.16
N GLY A 21 -12.70 -7.12 8.57
CA GLY A 21 -13.62 -6.05 8.97
C GLY A 21 -13.16 -4.62 8.67
N ARG A 22 -12.20 -4.43 7.75
CA ARG A 22 -11.76 -3.09 7.29
C ARG A 22 -12.85 -2.41 6.45
N SER A 23 -13.05 -1.14 6.72
CA SER A 23 -13.95 -0.27 5.96
C SER A 23 -13.29 0.31 4.70
N PRO A 24 -14.06 0.88 3.75
CA PRO A 24 -13.50 1.51 2.56
C PRO A 24 -12.53 2.66 2.85
N GLU A 25 -12.72 3.40 3.94
CA GLU A 25 -11.80 4.47 4.29
C GLU A 25 -10.50 3.92 4.91
N ASP A 26 -10.56 2.78 5.60
CA ASP A 26 -9.35 2.09 6.10
C ASP A 26 -8.46 1.66 4.92
N GLU A 27 -9.07 1.09 3.89
CA GLU A 27 -8.36 0.70 2.67
C GLU A 27 -7.71 1.91 1.98
N ARG A 28 -8.42 3.04 1.87
CA ARG A 28 -7.86 4.29 1.33
C ARG A 28 -6.68 4.80 2.16
N LEU A 29 -6.75 4.66 3.48
CA LEU A 29 -5.71 5.10 4.39
C LEU A 29 -4.43 4.27 4.22
N LEU A 30 -4.57 2.94 4.18
CA LEU A 30 -3.45 2.02 3.93
C LEU A 30 -2.82 2.25 2.57
N GLU A 31 -3.64 2.51 1.55
CA GLU A 31 -3.18 2.80 0.19
C GLU A 31 -2.34 4.08 0.11
N ARG A 32 -2.78 5.15 0.80
CA ARG A 32 -2.03 6.42 0.88
C ARG A 32 -0.70 6.25 1.60
N LEU A 33 -0.65 5.42 2.65
CA LEU A 33 0.58 5.15 3.38
C LEU A 33 1.59 4.39 2.53
N ALA A 34 1.13 3.39 1.77
CA ALA A 34 1.96 2.66 0.82
C ALA A 34 2.54 3.60 -0.25
N GLU A 35 1.72 4.49 -0.80
CA GLU A 35 2.16 5.50 -1.76
C GLU A 35 3.22 6.45 -1.18
N PHE A 36 3.05 6.88 0.06
CA PHE A 36 4.02 7.73 0.74
C PHE A 36 5.39 7.03 0.88
N ALA A 37 5.39 5.76 1.31
CA ALA A 37 6.63 4.99 1.48
C ALA A 37 7.38 4.85 0.14
N VAL A 38 6.66 4.49 -0.92
CA VAL A 38 7.24 4.27 -2.25
C VAL A 38 7.73 5.59 -2.87
N SER A 39 6.93 6.66 -2.81
CA SER A 39 7.31 7.96 -3.39
C SER A 39 8.56 8.58 -2.77
N ARG A 40 8.91 8.18 -1.54
CA ARG A 40 10.11 8.64 -0.82
C ARG A 40 11.26 7.64 -0.83
N ARG A 41 11.15 6.55 -1.61
CA ARG A 41 12.14 5.46 -1.66
C ARG A 41 12.39 4.82 -0.28
N MET A 42 11.36 4.78 0.55
CA MET A 42 11.38 4.20 1.90
C MET A 42 10.83 2.77 1.93
N THR A 43 10.57 2.13 0.79
CA THR A 43 9.98 0.78 0.70
C THR A 43 10.72 -0.24 1.57
N VAL A 44 12.04 -0.41 1.36
CA VAL A 44 12.87 -1.39 2.09
C VAL A 44 12.89 -1.11 3.61
N PRO A 45 13.23 0.10 4.09
CA PRO A 45 13.21 0.36 5.53
C PRO A 45 11.79 0.28 6.13
N ALA A 46 10.74 0.63 5.39
CA ALA A 46 9.35 0.50 5.86
C ALA A 46 8.94 -0.97 6.02
N ILE A 47 9.28 -1.84 5.07
CA ILE A 47 9.03 -3.29 5.16
C ILE A 47 9.78 -3.89 6.35
N LEU A 48 11.09 -3.63 6.47
CA LEU A 48 11.89 -4.15 7.58
C LEU A 48 11.38 -3.68 8.94
N PHE A 49 10.96 -2.42 9.03
CA PHE A 49 10.32 -1.89 10.23
C PHE A 49 9.02 -2.64 10.53
N LEU A 50 8.10 -2.75 9.56
CA LEU A 50 6.79 -3.40 9.73
C LEU A 50 6.91 -4.90 10.07
N GLU A 51 7.86 -5.61 9.47
CA GLU A 51 8.20 -6.99 9.82
C GLU A 51 8.75 -7.10 11.26
N SER A 52 9.57 -6.13 11.68
CA SER A 52 10.13 -6.11 13.03
C SER A 52 9.08 -5.88 14.13
N VAL A 53 7.93 -5.26 13.80
CA VAL A 53 6.82 -5.05 14.75
C VAL A 53 5.84 -6.22 14.82
N LYS A 54 5.82 -7.15 13.85
CA LYS A 54 4.95 -8.35 13.90
C LYS A 54 5.09 -9.20 15.18
N PRO A 55 6.29 -9.42 15.75
CA PRO A 55 6.45 -10.16 17.01
C PRO A 55 6.28 -9.31 18.28
N LEU A 56 6.11 -7.98 18.18
CA LEU A 56 6.16 -7.06 19.32
C LEU A 56 4.75 -6.77 19.88
N SER A 57 4.24 -7.62 20.76
CA SER A 57 3.00 -7.35 21.51
C SER A 57 3.14 -6.26 22.59
N PHE A 58 4.26 -5.51 22.66
CA PHE A 58 4.55 -4.61 23.80
C PHE A 58 5.14 -3.23 23.45
N LEU A 59 5.55 -2.95 22.20
CA LEU A 59 6.15 -1.66 21.82
C LEU A 59 5.23 -0.73 21.02
N GLY A 60 3.97 -1.12 20.80
CA GLY A 60 3.03 -0.35 19.98
C GLY A 60 2.83 1.09 20.44
N SER A 61 2.72 1.32 21.75
CA SER A 61 2.47 2.67 22.29
C SER A 61 3.66 3.62 22.12
N GLN A 62 4.90 3.16 22.34
CA GLN A 62 6.09 4.02 22.23
C GLN A 62 6.52 4.29 20.78
N ALA A 63 6.30 3.32 19.89
CA ALA A 63 6.51 3.53 18.44
C ALA A 63 5.56 4.62 17.90
N LEU A 64 4.32 4.64 18.36
CA LEU A 64 3.32 5.63 17.95
C LEU A 64 3.73 7.07 18.31
N TYR A 65 4.33 7.29 19.49
CA TYR A 65 4.87 8.61 19.88
C TYR A 65 6.15 8.98 19.10
N PHE A 66 7.05 8.01 18.86
CA PHE A 66 8.28 8.25 18.10
C PHE A 66 8.00 8.68 16.65
N PHE A 67 7.00 8.08 16.01
CA PHE A 67 6.61 8.41 14.63
C PHE A 67 5.55 9.50 14.51
N GLU A 68 5.04 10.04 15.62
CA GLU A 68 4.02 11.09 15.66
C GLU A 68 4.30 12.30 14.73
N PRO A 69 5.54 12.84 14.62
CA PRO A 69 5.82 13.97 13.74
C PRO A 69 5.63 13.63 12.25
N MET A 70 6.01 12.41 11.86
CA MET A 70 5.88 11.91 10.50
C MET A 70 4.43 11.58 10.17
N VAL A 71 3.72 11.02 11.13
CA VAL A 71 2.30 10.71 11.04
C VAL A 71 1.47 11.99 10.90
N ARG A 72 1.68 13.01 11.74
CA ARG A 72 0.94 14.29 11.67
C ARG A 72 1.18 15.05 10.36
N ALA A 73 2.34 14.82 9.71
CA ALA A 73 2.61 15.37 8.39
C ALA A 73 1.85 14.66 7.26
N LEU A 74 1.29 13.47 7.53
CA LEU A 74 0.63 12.58 6.58
C LEU A 74 -0.89 12.44 6.81
N PHE A 75 -1.29 12.55 8.08
CA PHE A 75 -2.62 12.20 8.56
C PHE A 75 -3.23 13.34 9.39
N THR A 76 -4.52 13.55 9.21
CA THR A 76 -5.35 14.30 10.15
C THR A 76 -5.48 13.54 11.48
N VAL A 77 -5.84 14.22 12.57
CA VAL A 77 -6.02 13.59 13.90
C VAL A 77 -6.97 12.38 13.84
N PRO A 78 -8.15 12.45 13.19
CA PRO A 78 -9.03 11.28 13.08
C PRO A 78 -8.43 10.12 12.26
N GLU A 79 -7.62 10.43 11.24
CA GLU A 79 -6.94 9.40 10.43
C GLU A 79 -5.85 8.69 11.24
N TYR A 80 -5.16 9.40 12.13
CA TYR A 80 -4.18 8.78 13.01
C TYR A 80 -4.81 7.81 14.01
N GLU A 81 -5.90 8.22 14.68
CA GLU A 81 -6.61 7.34 15.62
C GLU A 81 -7.11 6.08 14.92
N ARG A 82 -7.64 6.24 13.70
CA ARG A 82 -8.08 5.13 12.85
C ARG A 82 -6.93 4.23 12.42
N PHE A 83 -5.79 4.81 12.06
CA PHE A 83 -4.58 4.06 11.74
C PHE A 83 -4.09 3.24 12.94
N ALA A 84 -4.02 3.85 14.13
CA ALA A 84 -3.61 3.16 15.35
C ALA A 84 -4.51 1.94 15.63
N ALA A 85 -5.83 2.11 15.52
CA ALA A 85 -6.80 1.02 15.68
C ALA A 85 -6.62 -0.10 14.63
N LEU A 86 -6.30 0.25 13.38
CA LEU A 86 -6.00 -0.76 12.35
C LEU A 86 -4.75 -1.57 12.70
N MET A 87 -3.70 -0.94 13.22
CA MET A 87 -2.43 -1.61 13.52
C MET A 87 -2.47 -2.54 14.74
N GLU A 88 -3.53 -2.49 15.55
CA GLU A 88 -3.76 -3.46 16.64
C GLU A 88 -3.94 -4.89 16.13
N ARG A 89 -4.38 -5.05 14.87
CA ARG A 89 -4.60 -6.34 14.24
C ARG A 89 -3.47 -6.71 13.32
N ARG A 90 -2.81 -7.84 13.61
CA ARG A 90 -1.68 -8.33 12.83
C ARG A 90 -2.00 -8.52 11.34
N GLU A 91 -3.21 -8.95 11.01
CA GLU A 91 -3.65 -9.12 9.61
C GLU A 91 -3.57 -7.82 8.81
N ASN A 92 -3.78 -6.67 9.44
CA ASN A 92 -3.71 -5.36 8.78
C ASN A 92 -2.27 -4.95 8.47
N ILE A 93 -1.29 -5.43 9.24
CA ILE A 93 0.14 -5.24 8.99
C ILE A 93 0.53 -6.01 7.72
N GLU A 94 0.08 -7.25 7.58
CA GLU A 94 0.31 -8.06 6.37
C GLU A 94 -0.28 -7.39 5.12
N VAL A 95 -1.49 -6.84 5.23
CA VAL A 95 -2.11 -6.12 4.12
C VAL A 95 -1.36 -4.85 3.75
N LEU A 96 -0.87 -4.10 4.74
CA LEU A 96 -0.05 -2.91 4.47
C LEU A 96 1.26 -3.29 3.76
N LEU A 97 1.92 -4.37 4.17
CA LEU A 97 3.13 -4.88 3.53
C LEU A 97 2.90 -5.22 2.06
N VAL A 98 1.88 -6.02 1.77
CA VAL A 98 1.52 -6.39 0.38
C VAL A 98 1.26 -5.15 -0.47
N LYS A 99 0.52 -4.16 0.06
CA LYS A 99 0.25 -2.91 -0.65
C LYS A 99 1.54 -2.11 -0.94
N ILE A 100 2.48 -2.07 0.00
CA ILE A 100 3.78 -1.42 -0.18
C ILE A 100 4.58 -2.12 -1.29
N GLU A 101 4.64 -3.45 -1.27
CA GLU A 101 5.35 -4.24 -2.28
C GLU A 101 4.75 -4.06 -3.69
N ASP A 102 3.43 -4.16 -3.82
CA ASP A 102 2.71 -3.96 -5.09
C ASP A 102 2.95 -2.56 -5.67
N ARG A 103 2.94 -1.53 -4.81
CA ARG A 103 3.17 -0.14 -5.22
C ARG A 103 4.61 0.07 -5.66
N ASP A 104 5.57 -0.54 -4.97
CA ASP A 104 6.99 -0.44 -5.32
C ASP A 104 7.28 -1.09 -6.68
N GLU A 105 6.71 -2.26 -6.94
CA GLU A 105 6.87 -2.94 -8.22
C GLU A 105 6.27 -2.12 -9.37
N LYS A 106 5.06 -1.57 -9.18
CA LYS A 106 4.44 -0.66 -10.15
C LYS A 106 5.29 0.58 -10.42
N ALA A 107 5.87 1.17 -9.38
CA ALA A 107 6.74 2.34 -9.51
C ALA A 107 8.03 2.02 -10.29
N ARG A 108 8.67 0.89 -9.99
CA ARG A 108 9.85 0.41 -10.73
C ARG A 108 9.53 0.12 -12.18
N GLN A 109 8.38 -0.49 -12.46
CA GLN A 109 7.94 -0.78 -13.81
C GLN A 109 7.70 0.52 -14.62
N ALA A 110 7.00 1.49 -14.04
CA ALA A 110 6.78 2.79 -14.66
C ALA A 110 8.11 3.54 -14.93
N GLU A 111 9.09 3.44 -14.03
CA GLU A 111 10.42 4.03 -14.25
C GLU A 111 11.18 3.34 -15.39
N ARG A 112 11.08 2.00 -15.50
CA ARG A 112 11.70 1.23 -16.59
C ARG A 112 11.10 1.57 -17.94
N GLU A 113 9.78 1.67 -18.02
CA GLU A 113 9.04 2.05 -19.24
C GLU A 113 9.44 3.45 -19.70
N ARG A 114 9.42 4.44 -18.80
CA ARG A 114 9.88 5.81 -19.11
C ARG A 114 11.31 5.83 -19.63
N LYS A 115 12.23 5.10 -19.01
CA LYS A 115 13.63 5.02 -19.46
C LYS A 115 13.77 4.32 -20.82
N ALA A 116 12.95 3.33 -21.11
CA ALA A 116 12.95 2.64 -22.41
C ALA A 116 12.42 3.55 -23.52
N GLU A 117 11.33 4.28 -23.27
CA GLU A 117 10.77 5.29 -24.18
C GLU A 117 11.77 6.41 -24.47
N GLU A 118 12.42 6.96 -23.43
CA GLU A 118 13.45 7.98 -23.57
C GLU A 118 14.65 7.50 -24.41
N ARG A 119 15.09 6.25 -24.21
CA ARG A 119 16.17 5.64 -25.01
C ARG A 119 15.75 5.46 -26.46
N ALA A 120 14.55 4.93 -26.71
CA ALA A 120 14.01 4.76 -28.06
C ALA A 120 13.86 6.10 -28.80
N ALA A 121 13.40 7.15 -28.11
CA ALA A 121 13.31 8.50 -28.67
C ALA A 121 14.69 9.09 -29.01
N ARG A 122 15.70 8.89 -28.13
CA ARG A 122 17.09 9.31 -28.39
C ARG A 122 17.69 8.59 -29.60
N ASP A 123 17.45 7.29 -29.73
CA ASP A 123 17.95 6.49 -30.85
C ASP A 123 17.31 6.89 -32.19
N GLN A 124 16.00 7.19 -32.18
CA GLN A 124 15.30 7.72 -33.36
C GLN A 124 15.81 9.11 -33.76
N ALA A 125 16.02 10.01 -32.79
CA ALA A 125 16.57 11.34 -33.05
C ALA A 125 18.00 11.31 -33.60
N ARG A 126 18.81 10.31 -33.20
CA ARG A 126 20.16 10.10 -33.73
C ARG A 126 20.14 9.63 -35.18
N LYS A 127 19.30 8.63 -35.51
CA LYS A 127 19.13 8.12 -36.88
C LYS A 127 18.60 9.16 -37.87
N GLY A 128 17.75 10.09 -37.42
CA GLY A 128 17.23 11.17 -38.25
C GLY A 128 18.23 12.29 -38.55
N LYS A 129 19.25 12.49 -37.70
CA LYS A 129 20.34 13.48 -37.93
C LYS A 129 21.43 12.99 -38.89
N ASP A 130 21.56 11.68 -39.05
CA ASP A 130 22.57 11.04 -39.91
C ASP A 130 22.01 10.68 -41.31
N SER A 131 20.79 11.12 -41.66
CA SER A 131 20.24 10.98 -43.02
C SER A 131 20.56 12.23 -43.86
N PRO A 132 21.16 12.08 -45.05
CA PRO A 132 21.65 13.17 -45.90
C PRO A 132 20.53 13.99 -46.56
#